data_AF-A0A0E3BFF5-F1
#
_entry.id   AF-A0A0E3BFF5-F1
#
_cell.length_a   1.000
_cell.length_b   1.000
_cell.length_c   1.000
_cell.angle_alpha   90.00
_cell.angle_beta   90.00
_cell.angle_gamma   90.00
#
_symmetry.space_group_name_H-M   'P 1'
#
loop_
_entity.id
_entity.type
_entity.pdbx_description
1 polymer ?
#
loop_
_entity_poly.entity_id
_entity_poly.type
_entity_poly.pdbx_seq_one_letter_code
_entity_poly.pdbx_strand_id
1 'polypeptide(L)'
;MAFFDELFPEGISRDAQGGPRFLNSKAYSSAGQRITNREAKYPLHEWTIAQPTREGEEFEQLRSFFYVVGGDADAFRFQDPADHEADLGRTNCTLIAGNVYQLNRLYTYGSRTFVRPIFKPVAGVSVWRNRAGVWSQAVAVVDLSTGRATIDGHVAGDAYAWQGEFHVPVAFKDPAAVWKFLGGPEMWTEWSGIELEEIRL
;
A
#
# COMPACT_ATOMS: atom_id res chain seq x y z
N MET A 1 -16.15 6.75 -3.36
CA MET A 1 -15.02 6.28 -4.18
C MET A 1 -15.22 4.80 -4.43
N ALA A 2 -15.21 4.33 -5.67
CA ALA A 2 -15.24 2.90 -5.96
C ALA A 2 -13.80 2.35 -5.96
N PHE A 3 -13.67 1.01 -5.93
CA PHE A 3 -12.37 0.34 -5.99
C PHE A 3 -12.32 -0.55 -7.24
N PHE A 4 -11.49 -0.17 -8.19
CA PHE A 4 -11.13 -0.96 -9.35
C PHE A 4 -10.04 -1.96 -8.95
N ASP A 5 -10.38 -3.24 -8.86
CA ASP A 5 -9.50 -4.27 -8.26
C ASP A 5 -8.37 -4.74 -9.18
N GLU A 6 -7.82 -3.84 -9.99
CA GLU A 6 -6.77 -4.10 -10.96
C GLU A 6 -5.44 -3.47 -10.53
N LEU A 7 -4.33 -4.09 -10.96
CA LEU A 7 -2.99 -3.63 -10.67
C LEU A 7 -2.58 -2.52 -11.65
N PHE A 8 -2.08 -1.42 -11.10
CA PHE A 8 -1.44 -0.37 -11.88
C PHE A 8 -0.22 -0.92 -12.63
N PRO A 9 0.04 -0.55 -13.90
CA PRO A 9 1.07 -1.15 -14.72
C PRO A 9 2.45 -1.25 -14.03
N GLU A 10 2.95 -2.49 -13.87
CA GLU A 10 4.16 -2.77 -13.08
C GLU A 10 5.42 -2.11 -13.64
N GLY A 11 5.54 -2.03 -14.98
CA GLY A 11 6.66 -1.35 -15.63
C GLY A 11 6.74 0.14 -15.29
N ILE A 12 5.63 0.73 -14.84
CA ILE A 12 5.53 2.14 -14.45
C ILE A 12 5.68 2.29 -12.94
N SER A 13 5.15 1.36 -12.14
CA SER A 13 5.24 1.43 -10.67
C SER A 13 6.67 1.36 -10.16
N ARG A 14 7.59 0.70 -10.87
CA ARG A 14 9.01 0.60 -10.49
C ARG A 14 9.75 1.94 -10.45
N ASP A 15 9.31 2.92 -11.23
CA ASP A 15 9.91 4.26 -11.29
C ASP A 15 9.28 5.21 -10.26
N ALA A 16 8.38 4.72 -9.41
CA ALA A 16 7.72 5.52 -8.40
C ALA A 16 8.69 5.98 -7.31
N GLN A 17 8.67 7.28 -7.04
CA GLN A 17 9.42 7.92 -5.97
C GLN A 17 8.43 8.44 -4.95
N GLY A 18 8.52 7.98 -3.70
CA GLY A 18 7.50 8.31 -2.72
C GLY A 18 7.77 7.72 -1.35
N GLY A 19 6.79 7.86 -0.46
CA GLY A 19 6.85 7.25 0.85
C GLY A 19 5.79 7.73 1.85
N PRO A 20 5.89 7.26 3.10
CA PRO A 20 4.92 7.56 4.15
C PRO A 20 4.99 9.03 4.62
N ARG A 21 3.86 9.72 4.57
CA ARG A 21 3.65 11.05 5.15
C ARG A 21 2.80 10.96 6.42
N PHE A 22 3.40 11.29 7.56
CA PHE A 22 2.66 11.43 8.82
C PHE A 22 2.02 12.81 8.94
N LEU A 23 0.72 12.84 9.28
CA LEU A 23 0.04 14.07 9.65
C LEU A 23 0.37 14.42 11.10
N ASN A 24 1.29 15.36 11.27
CA ASN A 24 1.68 15.88 12.58
C ASN A 24 1.72 17.42 12.55
N SER A 25 1.16 18.07 13.57
CA SER A 25 1.34 19.50 13.81
C SER A 25 2.37 19.77 14.90
N LYS A 26 3.07 20.90 14.80
CA LYS A 26 4.13 21.30 15.74
C LYS A 26 3.86 22.73 16.23
N ALA A 27 3.94 22.91 17.53
CA ALA A 27 3.87 24.22 18.18
C ALA A 27 5.12 24.43 19.04
N TYR A 28 5.55 25.68 19.18
CA TYR A 28 6.69 26.07 19.99
C TYR A 28 6.21 27.02 21.10
N SER A 29 6.63 26.76 22.34
CA SER A 29 6.42 27.71 23.42
C SER A 29 7.34 28.92 23.26
N SER A 30 7.02 30.02 23.95
CA SER A 30 7.91 31.20 24.03
C SER A 30 9.28 30.88 24.65
N ALA A 31 9.38 29.79 25.42
CA ALA A 31 10.63 29.27 25.98
C ALA A 31 11.37 28.29 25.03
N GLY A 32 10.89 28.09 23.81
CA GLY A 32 11.51 27.24 22.79
C GLY A 32 11.19 25.74 22.89
N GLN A 33 10.30 25.32 23.79
CA GLN A 33 9.89 23.91 23.89
C GLN A 33 8.97 23.52 22.72
N ARG A 34 9.30 22.42 22.03
CA ARG A 34 8.47 21.87 20.95
C ARG A 34 7.41 20.93 21.49
N ILE A 35 6.15 21.22 21.20
CA ILE A 35 5.02 20.32 21.37
C ILE A 35 4.67 19.76 19.99
N THR A 36 4.48 18.44 19.87
CA THR A 36 4.10 17.79 18.62
C THR A 36 2.84 16.99 18.84
N ASN A 37 1.83 17.25 18.01
CA ASN A 37 0.60 16.48 17.98
C ASN A 37 0.63 15.54 16.77
N ARG A 38 0.36 14.26 16.99
CA ARG A 38 0.22 13.27 15.92
C ARG A 38 -1.26 13.11 15.63
N GLU A 39 -1.70 13.65 14.51
CA GLU A 39 -3.12 13.75 14.15
C GLU A 39 -3.63 12.45 13.56
N ALA A 40 -2.79 11.74 12.80
CA ALA A 40 -3.11 10.43 12.24
C ALA A 40 -2.29 9.31 12.90
N LYS A 41 -2.96 8.19 13.20
CA LYS A 41 -2.31 6.99 13.73
C LYS A 41 -1.36 6.35 12.70
N TYR A 42 -1.77 6.34 11.43
CA TYR A 42 -1.04 5.72 10.32
C TYR A 42 -0.67 6.78 9.26
N PRO A 43 0.54 6.71 8.67
CA PRO A 43 0.95 7.64 7.63
C PRO A 43 0.19 7.37 6.33
N LEU A 44 -0.17 8.43 5.60
CA LEU A 44 -0.65 8.31 4.21
C LEU A 44 0.57 8.30 3.29
N HIS A 45 0.66 7.32 2.40
CA HIS A 45 1.76 7.27 1.44
C HIS A 45 1.43 8.08 0.20
N GLU A 46 2.43 8.75 -0.36
CA GLU A 46 2.33 9.50 -1.61
C GLU A 46 3.48 9.09 -2.50
N TRP A 47 3.21 8.96 -3.80
CA TRP A 47 4.21 8.65 -4.81
C TRP A 47 4.09 9.59 -6.00
N THR A 48 5.24 9.95 -6.55
CA THR A 48 5.37 10.68 -7.80
C THR A 48 6.14 9.80 -8.77
N ILE A 49 5.59 9.60 -9.96
CA ILE A 49 6.21 8.84 -11.04
C ILE A 49 6.59 9.83 -12.13
N ALA A 50 7.90 10.04 -12.29
CA ALA A 50 8.44 10.81 -13.41
C ALA A 50 8.62 9.84 -14.58
N GLN A 51 7.69 9.87 -15.55
CA GLN A 51 7.80 9.03 -16.73
C GLN A 51 8.78 9.66 -17.72
N PRO A 52 9.90 8.99 -18.07
CA PRO A 52 10.64 9.35 -19.26
C PRO A 52 9.79 9.06 -20.51
N THR A 53 10.21 9.65 -21.63
CA THR A 53 9.65 9.41 -22.96
C THR A 53 9.50 7.90 -23.25
N ARG A 54 8.26 7.41 -23.37
CA ARG A 54 7.94 5.99 -23.59
C ARG A 54 7.31 5.74 -24.95
N GLU A 55 7.45 4.52 -25.44
CA GLU A 55 6.87 4.05 -26.69
C GLU A 55 5.32 4.08 -26.62
N GLY A 56 4.66 4.18 -27.78
CA GLY A 56 3.23 4.44 -27.85
C GLY A 56 2.32 3.41 -27.14
N GLU A 57 2.73 2.15 -27.04
CA GLU A 57 1.90 1.10 -26.43
C GLU A 57 1.79 1.22 -24.91
N GLU A 58 2.91 1.46 -24.19
CA GLU A 58 2.88 1.66 -22.74
C GLU A 58 2.08 2.92 -22.36
N PHE A 59 2.21 3.97 -23.19
CA PHE A 59 1.44 5.20 -23.01
C PHE A 59 -0.06 4.96 -23.19
N GLU A 60 -0.48 4.20 -24.20
CA GLU A 60 -1.89 3.89 -24.42
C GLU A 60 -2.48 2.98 -23.33
N GLN A 61 -1.68 2.07 -22.76
CA GLN A 61 -2.10 1.28 -21.58
C GLN A 61 -2.38 2.20 -20.38
N LEU A 62 -1.46 3.10 -20.06
CA LEU A 62 -1.61 4.06 -18.96
C LEU A 62 -2.79 5.03 -19.22
N ARG A 63 -2.91 5.52 -20.45
CA ARG A 63 -4.02 6.39 -20.86
C ARG A 63 -5.36 5.68 -20.71
N SER A 64 -5.45 4.44 -21.15
CA SER A 64 -6.64 3.60 -20.98
C SER A 64 -6.96 3.42 -19.50
N PHE A 65 -5.95 3.12 -18.67
CA PHE A 65 -6.11 2.98 -17.23
C PHE A 65 -6.69 4.25 -16.60
N PHE A 66 -6.14 5.43 -16.92
CA PHE A 66 -6.62 6.72 -16.40
C PHE A 66 -8.09 7.01 -16.77
N TYR A 67 -8.50 6.69 -18.01
CA TYR A 67 -9.90 6.84 -18.43
C TYR A 67 -10.82 5.84 -17.74
N VAL A 68 -10.36 4.59 -17.53
CA VAL A 68 -11.16 3.54 -16.89
C VAL A 68 -11.46 3.89 -15.42
N VAL A 69 -10.48 4.42 -14.69
CA VAL A 69 -10.67 4.83 -13.29
C VAL A 69 -11.29 6.24 -13.14
N GLY A 70 -11.53 6.94 -14.25
CA GLY A 70 -12.17 8.25 -14.24
C GLY A 70 -11.32 9.35 -13.59
N GLY A 71 -10.00 9.30 -13.74
CA GLY A 71 -9.09 10.24 -13.08
C GLY A 71 -8.89 9.89 -11.60
N ASP A 72 -9.22 10.83 -10.70
CA ASP A 72 -9.11 10.65 -9.24
C ASP A 72 -10.34 9.95 -8.62
N ALA A 73 -11.32 9.56 -9.43
CA ALA A 73 -12.61 9.07 -8.98
C ALA A 73 -12.56 7.66 -8.36
N ASP A 74 -11.78 6.75 -8.96
CA ASP A 74 -11.68 5.36 -8.53
C ASP A 74 -10.28 4.97 -8.04
N ALA A 75 -10.30 4.13 -7.02
CA ALA A 75 -9.12 3.56 -6.40
C ALA A 75 -8.63 2.32 -7.13
N PHE A 76 -7.35 2.00 -7.02
CA PHE A 76 -6.78 0.79 -7.60
C PHE A 76 -5.61 0.23 -6.79
N ARG A 77 -5.13 -0.96 -7.18
CA ARG A 77 -3.98 -1.60 -6.54
C ARG A 77 -2.69 -1.02 -7.07
N PHE A 78 -1.79 -0.67 -6.17
CA PHE A 78 -0.43 -0.25 -6.51
C PHE A 78 0.59 -1.09 -5.75
N GLN A 79 1.53 -1.67 -6.48
CA GLN A 79 2.66 -2.37 -5.88
C GLN A 79 3.74 -1.35 -5.52
N ASP A 80 4.00 -1.18 -4.22
CA ASP A 80 5.09 -0.32 -3.76
C ASP A 80 6.43 -1.04 -3.97
N PRO A 81 7.34 -0.50 -4.81
CA PRO A 81 8.63 -1.14 -5.06
C PRO A 81 9.49 -1.27 -3.79
N ALA A 82 9.27 -0.44 -2.76
CA ALA A 82 10.08 -0.45 -1.54
C ALA A 82 9.54 -1.39 -0.45
N ASP A 83 8.23 -1.64 -0.39
CA ASP A 83 7.59 -2.42 0.69
C ASP A 83 6.30 -3.09 0.21
N HIS A 84 6.43 -4.12 -0.64
CA HIS A 84 5.33 -4.98 -1.09
C HIS A 84 5.43 -6.42 -0.57
N GLU A 85 6.59 -6.82 -0.05
CA GLU A 85 6.83 -8.18 0.46
C GLU A 85 6.58 -8.25 1.97
N ALA A 86 5.91 -9.33 2.38
CA ALA A 86 5.59 -9.62 3.77
C ALA A 86 6.34 -10.90 4.20
N ASP A 87 7.33 -10.71 5.07
CA ASP A 87 8.12 -11.80 5.66
C ASP A 87 7.62 -12.17 7.06
N LEU A 88 7.72 -13.44 7.43
CA LEU A 88 7.34 -13.95 8.77
C LEU A 88 7.97 -13.18 9.93
N GLY A 89 9.22 -12.74 9.79
CA GLY A 89 9.94 -12.01 10.85
C GLY A 89 9.50 -10.55 11.00
N ARG A 90 8.70 -10.03 10.08
CA ARG A 90 8.30 -8.62 10.05
C ARG A 90 6.80 -8.43 9.82
N THR A 91 6.01 -9.44 10.19
CA THR A 91 4.55 -9.41 10.12
C THR A 91 3.96 -9.92 11.42
N ASN A 92 2.73 -9.51 11.69
CA ASN A 92 1.88 -10.19 12.67
C ASN A 92 0.44 -10.12 12.21
N CYS A 93 -0.44 -10.81 12.93
CA CYS A 93 -1.87 -10.63 12.81
C CYS A 93 -2.44 -10.18 14.16
N THR A 94 -3.29 -9.16 14.15
CA THR A 94 -3.96 -8.65 15.36
C THR A 94 -5.41 -9.11 15.40
N LEU A 95 -5.84 -9.67 16.54
CA LEU A 95 -7.21 -10.14 16.71
C LEU A 95 -8.20 -8.98 16.58
N ILE A 96 -9.22 -9.16 15.72
CA ILE A 96 -10.35 -8.24 15.59
C ILE A 96 -11.50 -8.75 16.48
N ALA A 97 -11.98 -9.96 16.19
CA ALA A 97 -13.05 -10.61 16.94
C ALA A 97 -13.08 -12.11 16.64
N GLY A 98 -13.39 -12.94 17.64
CA GLY A 98 -13.51 -14.39 17.47
C GLY A 98 -12.22 -15.02 16.96
N ASN A 99 -12.22 -15.47 15.71
CA ASN A 99 -11.07 -16.04 15.00
C ASN A 99 -10.64 -15.20 13.78
N VAL A 100 -11.08 -13.94 13.70
CA VAL A 100 -10.76 -13.01 12.61
C VAL A 100 -9.62 -12.10 13.04
N TYR A 101 -8.57 -12.05 12.23
CA TYR A 101 -7.35 -11.30 12.48
C TYR A 101 -7.06 -10.33 11.33
N GLN A 102 -6.61 -9.11 11.63
CA GLN A 102 -6.06 -8.19 10.64
C GLN A 102 -4.62 -8.56 10.34
N LEU A 103 -4.27 -8.70 9.06
CA LEU A 103 -2.89 -8.84 8.62
C LEU A 103 -2.16 -7.50 8.78
N ASN A 104 -0.97 -7.52 9.38
CA ASN A 104 -0.18 -6.30 9.56
C ASN A 104 1.29 -6.49 9.15
N ARG A 105 1.91 -5.36 8.79
CA ARG A 105 3.33 -5.19 8.59
C ARG A 105 3.96 -4.52 9.80
N LEU A 106 5.09 -5.06 10.28
CA LEU A 106 5.84 -4.58 11.43
C LEU A 106 7.11 -3.82 11.02
N TYR A 107 7.29 -2.64 11.59
CA TYR A 107 8.52 -1.86 11.48
C TYR A 107 9.10 -1.70 12.88
N THR A 108 10.06 -2.55 13.22
CA THR A 108 10.73 -2.55 14.51
C THR A 108 12.10 -1.92 14.39
N TYR A 109 12.39 -0.96 15.26
CA TYR A 109 13.71 -0.37 15.42
C TYR A 109 14.01 -0.16 16.92
N GLY A 110 15.06 -0.82 17.41
CA GLY A 110 15.34 -0.88 18.84
C GLY A 110 14.17 -1.49 19.62
N SER A 111 13.69 -0.79 20.66
CA SER A 111 12.55 -1.23 21.49
C SER A 111 11.19 -0.80 20.97
N ARG A 112 11.13 -0.08 19.84
CA ARG A 112 9.87 0.46 19.30
C ARG A 112 9.44 -0.32 18.07
N THR A 113 8.16 -0.68 18.04
CA THR A 113 7.52 -1.34 16.90
C THR A 113 6.34 -0.51 16.43
N PHE A 114 6.32 -0.21 15.14
CA PHE A 114 5.17 0.35 14.45
C PHE A 114 4.43 -0.77 13.70
N VAL A 115 3.12 -0.86 13.91
CA VAL A 115 2.26 -1.89 13.31
C VAL A 115 1.37 -1.20 12.28
N ARG A 116 1.50 -1.55 10.99
CA ARG A 116 0.65 -1.03 9.91
C ARG A 116 -0.33 -2.12 9.46
N PRO A 117 -1.65 -1.88 9.49
CA PRO A 117 -2.62 -2.80 8.92
C PRO A 117 -2.51 -2.84 7.39
N ILE A 118 -2.62 -4.04 6.83
CA ILE A 118 -2.59 -4.30 5.39
C ILE A 118 -3.99 -4.71 4.94
N PHE A 119 -4.53 -4.03 3.92
CA PHE A 119 -5.90 -4.24 3.45
C PHE A 119 -6.02 -4.95 2.10
N LYS A 120 -4.98 -4.88 1.26
CA LYS A 120 -4.98 -5.45 -0.10
C LYS A 120 -3.84 -6.48 -0.28
N PRO A 121 -3.87 -7.61 0.44
CA PRO A 121 -2.93 -8.69 0.16
C PRO A 121 -3.16 -9.26 -1.25
N VAL A 122 -2.11 -9.84 -1.81
CA VAL A 122 -2.12 -10.58 -3.08
C VAL A 122 -2.58 -12.02 -2.84
N ALA A 123 -3.11 -12.68 -3.86
CA ALA A 123 -3.43 -14.11 -3.74
C ALA A 123 -2.18 -14.93 -3.36
N GLY A 124 -2.35 -16.02 -2.62
CA GLY A 124 -1.24 -16.88 -2.17
C GLY A 124 -0.66 -16.54 -0.79
N VAL A 125 -1.29 -15.64 -0.03
CA VAL A 125 -0.91 -15.40 1.37
C VAL A 125 -0.99 -16.68 2.20
N SER A 126 0.08 -16.94 2.94
CA SER A 126 0.16 -18.02 3.92
C SER A 126 0.17 -17.45 5.34
N VAL A 127 -0.74 -17.93 6.19
CA VAL A 127 -0.77 -17.57 7.61
C VAL A 127 -0.06 -18.65 8.42
N TRP A 128 0.77 -18.22 9.36
CA TRP A 128 1.54 -19.08 10.25
C TRP A 128 1.11 -18.84 11.68
N ARG A 129 0.91 -19.93 12.42
CA ARG A 129 0.56 -19.95 13.83
C ARG A 129 1.78 -20.31 14.65
N ASN A 130 2.03 -19.53 15.68
CA ASN A 130 2.88 -19.89 16.80
C ASN A 130 2.01 -20.32 17.98
N ARG A 131 2.14 -21.59 18.36
CA ARG A 131 1.50 -22.16 19.56
C ARG A 131 2.59 -22.70 20.46
N ALA A 132 2.70 -22.14 21.67
CA ALA A 132 3.70 -22.53 22.66
C ALA A 132 5.16 -22.57 22.12
N GLY A 133 5.52 -21.63 21.24
CA GLY A 133 6.86 -21.51 20.66
C GLY A 133 7.09 -22.30 19.38
N VAL A 134 6.10 -23.09 18.92
CA VAL A 134 6.19 -23.87 17.69
C VAL A 134 5.44 -23.18 16.56
N TRP A 135 6.16 -22.84 15.48
CA TRP A 135 5.60 -22.30 14.25
C TRP A 135 5.11 -23.41 13.33
N SER A 136 3.87 -23.27 12.85
CA SER A 136 3.22 -24.17 11.88
C SER A 136 2.32 -23.38 10.95
N GLN A 137 2.11 -23.86 9.73
CA GLN A 137 1.17 -23.23 8.82
C GLN A 137 -0.26 -23.38 9.37
N ALA A 138 -0.99 -22.28 9.43
CA ALA A 138 -2.39 -22.26 9.86
C ALA A 138 -3.31 -22.44 8.66
N VAL A 139 -4.43 -23.12 8.88
CA VAL A 139 -5.54 -23.10 7.91
C VAL A 139 -6.29 -21.79 8.11
N ALA A 140 -6.22 -20.89 7.14
CA ALA A 140 -6.87 -19.59 7.20
C ALA A 140 -7.46 -19.20 5.86
N VAL A 141 -8.62 -18.55 5.89
CA VAL A 141 -9.25 -17.92 4.73
C VAL A 141 -8.96 -16.43 4.81
N VAL A 142 -8.22 -15.90 3.83
CA VAL A 142 -7.84 -14.48 3.76
C VAL A 142 -8.77 -13.75 2.80
N ASP A 143 -9.43 -12.71 3.29
CA ASP A 143 -10.15 -11.75 2.46
C ASP A 143 -9.17 -10.75 1.84
N LEU A 144 -9.02 -10.82 0.51
CA LEU A 144 -8.09 -9.99 -0.26
C LEU A 144 -8.54 -8.53 -0.42
N SER A 145 -9.76 -8.19 -0.01
CA SER A 145 -10.32 -6.84 -0.06
C SER A 145 -10.15 -6.08 1.25
N THR A 146 -10.13 -6.78 2.38
CA THR A 146 -10.02 -6.20 3.73
C THR A 146 -8.72 -6.56 4.44
N GLY A 147 -7.97 -7.54 3.94
CA GLY A 147 -6.73 -8.04 4.55
C GLY A 147 -7.00 -8.74 5.88
N ARG A 148 -8.16 -9.35 6.03
CA ARG A 148 -8.57 -10.09 7.22
C ARG A 148 -8.44 -11.58 7.00
N ALA A 149 -7.77 -12.25 7.92
CA ALA A 149 -7.63 -13.71 7.95
C ALA A 149 -8.60 -14.30 8.97
N THR A 150 -9.47 -15.20 8.52
CA THR A 150 -10.29 -16.04 9.40
C THR A 150 -9.56 -17.34 9.63
N ILE A 151 -9.12 -17.59 10.86
CA ILE A 151 -8.22 -18.69 11.20
C ILE A 151 -9.04 -19.86 11.75
N ASP A 152 -8.90 -21.03 11.14
CA ASP A 152 -9.52 -22.25 11.65
C ASP A 152 -8.71 -22.85 12.81
N GLY A 153 -9.41 -23.36 13.81
CA GLY A 153 -8.79 -23.93 15.02
C GLY A 153 -7.99 -22.93 15.87
N HIS A 154 -8.38 -21.65 15.85
CA HIS A 154 -7.82 -20.62 16.74
C HIS A 154 -8.03 -21.00 18.22
N VAL A 155 -6.98 -20.84 19.03
CA VAL A 155 -7.02 -20.98 20.48
C VAL A 155 -6.41 -19.74 21.14
N ALA A 156 -7.02 -19.28 22.23
CA ALA A 156 -6.51 -18.13 22.99
C ALA A 156 -5.05 -18.36 23.42
N GLY A 157 -4.19 -17.36 23.17
CA GLY A 157 -2.75 -17.45 23.41
C GLY A 157 -1.93 -17.80 22.17
N ASP A 158 -2.56 -18.22 21.07
CA ASP A 158 -1.88 -18.33 19.79
C ASP A 158 -1.46 -16.95 19.27
N ALA A 159 -0.25 -16.88 18.70
CA ALA A 159 0.21 -15.74 17.93
C ALA A 159 0.24 -16.10 16.44
N TYR A 160 0.04 -15.10 15.59
CA TYR A 160 -0.01 -15.33 14.14
C TYR A 160 0.88 -14.33 13.41
N ALA A 161 1.51 -14.81 12.36
CA ALA A 161 2.24 -14.03 11.37
C ALA A 161 1.81 -14.51 9.98
N TRP A 162 2.19 -13.78 8.95
CA TRP A 162 1.81 -14.13 7.59
C TRP A 162 2.96 -13.86 6.62
N GLN A 163 2.91 -14.53 5.48
CA GLN A 163 3.87 -14.37 4.40
C GLN A 163 3.12 -14.22 3.08
N GLY A 164 3.65 -13.38 2.19
CA GLY A 164 3.11 -13.16 0.86
C GLY A 164 3.41 -11.75 0.37
N GLU A 165 2.67 -11.31 -0.63
CA GLU A 165 2.76 -9.95 -1.16
C GLU A 165 1.51 -9.14 -0.82
N PHE A 166 1.64 -7.83 -0.85
CA PHE A 166 0.52 -6.91 -0.70
C PHE A 166 0.68 -5.68 -1.57
N HIS A 167 -0.45 -5.12 -1.94
CA HIS A 167 -0.53 -3.85 -2.65
C HIS A 167 -1.06 -2.76 -1.73
N VAL A 168 -0.76 -1.52 -2.07
CA VAL A 168 -1.33 -0.35 -1.43
C VAL A 168 -2.51 0.14 -2.26
N PRO A 169 -3.69 0.36 -1.65
CA PRO A 169 -4.79 1.01 -2.34
C PRO A 169 -4.45 2.48 -2.56
N VAL A 170 -4.43 2.91 -3.82
CA VAL A 170 -4.11 4.30 -4.20
C VAL A 170 -5.13 4.86 -5.19
N ALA A 171 -5.09 6.18 -5.36
CA ALA A 171 -5.79 6.89 -6.42
C ALA A 171 -4.84 7.86 -7.11
N PHE A 172 -5.20 8.33 -8.30
CA PHE A 172 -4.58 9.54 -8.85
C PHE A 172 -4.93 10.72 -7.95
N LYS A 173 -3.94 11.56 -7.66
CA LYS A 173 -4.12 12.73 -6.81
C LYS A 173 -4.70 13.93 -7.57
N ASP A 174 -4.49 13.99 -8.88
CA ASP A 174 -5.03 15.03 -9.76
C ASP A 174 -6.02 14.41 -10.75
N PRO A 175 -7.25 14.98 -10.90
CA PRO A 175 -8.20 14.56 -11.93
C PRO A 175 -7.73 14.87 -13.36
N ALA A 176 -6.68 15.66 -13.56
CA ALA A 176 -6.13 16.01 -14.87
C ALA A 176 -4.88 15.20 -15.23
N ALA A 177 -4.87 14.63 -16.44
CA ALA A 177 -3.67 14.09 -17.04
C ALA A 177 -3.01 15.14 -17.96
N VAL A 178 -1.81 15.59 -17.59
CA VAL A 178 -1.04 16.58 -18.37
C VAL A 178 -0.02 15.85 -19.25
N TRP A 179 -0.39 15.64 -20.51
CA TRP A 179 0.48 15.00 -21.51
C TRP A 179 1.21 16.02 -22.35
N LYS A 180 2.48 15.74 -22.60
CA LYS A 180 3.37 16.53 -23.43
C LYS A 180 3.77 15.72 -24.65
N PHE A 181 3.51 16.28 -25.83
CA PHE A 181 3.83 15.66 -27.10
C PHE A 181 5.14 16.24 -27.63
N LEU A 182 6.13 15.39 -27.84
CA LEU A 182 7.43 15.76 -28.41
C LEU A 182 7.41 15.47 -29.92
N GLY A 183 7.71 16.47 -30.73
CA GLY A 183 7.74 16.34 -32.19
C GLY A 183 9.03 15.70 -32.71
N GLY A 184 8.89 14.70 -33.59
CA GLY A 184 9.97 13.96 -34.25
C GLY A 184 9.43 13.00 -35.32
N PRO A 185 10.28 12.19 -35.98
CA PRO A 185 9.83 11.17 -36.94
C PRO A 185 8.93 10.08 -36.32
N GLU A 186 8.98 9.92 -35.00
CA GLU A 186 8.03 9.15 -34.19
C GLU A 186 7.39 10.10 -33.16
N MET A 187 6.08 9.93 -32.88
CA MET A 187 5.41 10.70 -31.83
C MET A 187 5.75 10.10 -30.47
N TRP A 188 6.44 10.90 -29.66
CA TRP A 188 6.78 10.54 -28.31
C TRP A 188 5.90 11.33 -27.34
N THR A 189 5.30 10.64 -26.38
CA THR A 189 4.44 11.27 -25.38
C THR A 189 5.05 11.10 -23.99
N GLU A 190 5.05 12.19 -23.24
CA GLU A 190 5.52 12.25 -21.85
C GLU A 190 4.34 12.65 -20.97
N TRP A 191 4.16 11.97 -19.83
CA TRP A 191 3.28 12.47 -18.77
C TRP A 191 4.14 12.98 -17.62
N SER A 192 4.24 14.29 -17.51
CA SER A 192 5.09 14.92 -16.51
C SER A 192 4.46 14.84 -15.13
N GLY A 193 4.89 13.86 -14.33
CA GLY A 193 4.61 13.77 -12.90
C GLY A 193 3.24 13.19 -12.57
N ILE A 194 3.08 11.87 -12.71
CA ILE A 194 1.90 11.18 -12.18
C ILE A 194 2.02 11.18 -10.65
N GLU A 195 1.05 11.75 -9.96
CA GLU A 195 0.98 11.72 -8.51
C GLU A 195 -0.09 10.73 -8.05
N LEU A 196 0.30 9.82 -7.16
CA LEU A 196 -0.56 8.84 -6.53
C LEU A 196 -0.62 9.09 -5.03
N GLU A 197 -1.80 8.94 -4.45
CA GLU A 197 -2.00 9.01 -2.99
C GLU A 197 -2.66 7.75 -2.45
N GLU A 198 -2.17 7.27 -1.30
CA GLU A 198 -2.81 6.19 -0.56
C GLU A 198 -4.15 6.65 0.00
N ILE A 199 -5.16 5.82 -0.22
CA ILE A 199 -6.49 6.00 0.31
C ILE A 199 -6.77 5.01 1.45
N ARG A 200 -7.73 5.37 2.31
CA ARG A 200 -8.19 4.48 3.39
C ARG A 200 -9.48 3.79 2.98
N LEU A 201 -9.53 2.48 3.22
CA LEU A 201 -10.69 1.61 3.05
C LEU A 201 -11.45 1.45 4.36
#